data_AF-A0A4R6IC60-F1
#
_entry.id   AF-A0A4R6IC60-F1
#
_cell.length_a   1.000
_cell.length_b   1.000
_cell.length_c   1.000
_cell.angle_alpha   90.00
_cell.angle_beta   90.00
_cell.angle_gamma   90.00
#
_symmetry.space_group_name_H-M   'P 1'
#
loop_
_entity.id
_entity.type
_entity.pdbx_description
1 polymer ?
#
loop_
_entity_poly.entity_id
_entity_poly.type
_entity_poly.pdbx_seq_one_letter_code
_entity_poly.pdbx_strand_id
1 'polypeptide(L)'
;MKRSTQNILRSHDLVTTQVERSIYDRQMDVVRHLTYALNELFWNVGTLISANKLDEDSSPGNQNSIDYLSKKLVNQCGKYFSEENLRLMQLFSLRNYDLVRDTWLYFSWKYVPILLQTDSDDAWRYYVLRIHEKSLNPEELQTEIKNTQFERSDGDYLHPRNSYAEKMVYNLKNSDVYNAKDYFDGANEIALKALFYFKENQPDSQFESDSSINLLISAIYKAIQRFQNDTNDIFNVRFNFAVWHIGDGIKKLSIFLEKSESQIIQDLSVVLVRKYGHFFSQEHLTVFAKFGRAFTFDDDLAEFTRAITWAHIKELLTVENYELRMNYMRIIYKDKLSVLQLLGLIEQHDQSRFALKVEDIYSHGDSEPTFNENIFENQSFLGFISSLRSNTQ
;
A
#
# COMPACT_ATOMS: atom_id res chain seq x y z
N MET A 1 9.05 43.94 19.13
CA MET A 1 8.67 43.71 17.72
C MET A 1 9.64 42.79 16.96
N LYS A 2 10.94 43.06 16.81
CA LYS A 2 11.85 42.17 16.03
C LYS A 2 11.97 40.72 16.55
N ARG A 3 11.85 40.48 17.87
CA ARG A 3 11.88 39.12 18.46
C ARG A 3 10.60 38.30 18.22
N SER A 4 9.43 38.93 18.06
CA SER A 4 8.19 38.18 17.77
C SER A 4 8.16 37.74 16.30
N THR A 5 8.58 38.59 15.37
CA THR A 5 8.67 38.24 13.94
C THR A 5 9.70 37.13 13.66
N GLN A 6 10.84 37.11 14.37
CA GLN A 6 11.83 36.02 14.26
C GLN A 6 11.35 34.69 14.86
N ASN A 7 10.55 34.72 15.93
CA ASN A 7 9.94 33.51 16.49
C ASN A 7 8.83 32.95 15.59
N ILE A 8 8.06 33.82 14.92
CA ILE A 8 7.01 33.44 13.95
C ILE A 8 7.62 32.85 12.66
N LEU A 9 8.71 33.42 12.14
CA LEU A 9 9.43 32.88 10.98
C LEU A 9 10.06 31.51 11.28
N ARG A 10 10.70 31.34 12.45
CA ARG A 10 11.28 30.03 12.87
C ARG A 10 10.24 28.93 13.07
N SER A 11 9.00 29.29 13.40
CA SER A 11 7.94 28.32 13.69
C SER A 11 7.10 27.98 12.45
N HIS A 12 6.97 28.90 11.49
CA HIS A 12 6.48 28.61 10.15
C HIS A 12 7.33 27.54 9.44
N ASP A 13 8.66 27.66 9.54
CA ASP A 13 9.60 26.65 9.01
C ASP A 13 9.46 25.30 9.73
N LEU A 14 9.24 25.31 11.06
CA LEU A 14 9.15 24.09 11.87
C LEU A 14 7.94 23.21 11.47
N VAL A 15 6.78 23.81 11.26
CA VAL A 15 5.56 23.05 10.97
C VAL A 15 5.43 22.73 9.47
N THR A 16 5.93 23.58 8.57
CA THR A 16 6.14 23.19 7.16
C THR A 16 7.07 21.98 7.08
N THR A 17 8.15 21.98 7.87
CA THR A 17 9.05 20.82 8.02
C THR A 17 8.32 19.60 8.58
N GLN A 18 7.34 19.77 9.47
CA GLN A 18 6.54 18.66 10.00
C GLN A 18 5.61 18.03 8.95
N VAL A 19 4.97 18.85 8.11
CA VAL A 19 4.14 18.37 6.99
C VAL A 19 5.01 17.63 5.97
N GLU A 20 6.15 18.22 5.57
CA GLU A 20 7.09 17.57 4.65
C GLU A 20 7.66 16.28 5.21
N ARG A 21 8.00 16.26 6.50
CA ARG A 21 8.47 15.05 7.19
C ARG A 21 7.39 13.96 7.21
N SER A 22 6.14 14.32 7.45
CA SER A 22 5.03 13.36 7.42
C SER A 22 4.85 12.75 6.03
N ILE A 23 4.96 13.56 4.96
CA ILE A 23 4.93 13.07 3.57
C ILE A 23 6.10 12.11 3.32
N TYR A 24 7.32 12.52 3.68
CA TYR A 24 8.52 11.72 3.48
C TYR A 24 8.49 10.40 4.24
N ASP A 25 8.15 10.42 5.53
CA ASP A 25 8.08 9.23 6.37
C ASP A 25 7.06 8.21 5.81
N ARG A 26 5.93 8.67 5.31
CA ARG A 26 4.90 7.81 4.69
C ARG A 26 5.31 7.25 3.33
N GLN A 27 6.03 8.01 2.51
CA GLN A 27 6.64 7.49 1.29
C GLN A 27 7.62 6.36 1.63
N MET A 28 8.43 6.51 2.68
CA MET A 28 9.38 5.49 3.11
C MET A 28 8.71 4.24 3.69
N ASP A 29 7.60 4.38 4.41
CA ASP A 29 6.83 3.24 4.89
C ASP A 29 6.24 2.40 3.75
N VAL A 30 5.63 3.07 2.76
CA VAL A 30 5.11 2.43 1.54
C VAL A 30 6.20 1.65 0.84
N VAL A 31 7.33 2.31 0.65
CA VAL A 31 8.48 1.75 -0.04
C VAL A 31 9.01 0.50 0.70
N ARG A 32 9.20 0.58 2.02
CA ARG A 32 9.70 -0.54 2.83
C ARG A 32 8.75 -1.72 2.73
N HIS A 33 7.46 -1.46 2.89
CA HIS A 33 6.43 -2.50 2.81
C HIS A 33 6.45 -3.20 1.44
N LEU A 34 6.46 -2.43 0.34
CA LEU A 34 6.50 -2.99 -1.00
C LEU A 34 7.75 -3.81 -1.28
N THR A 35 8.91 -3.32 -0.84
CA THR A 35 10.18 -4.03 -1.03
C THR A 35 10.14 -5.41 -0.37
N TYR A 36 9.64 -5.46 0.87
CA TYR A 36 9.46 -6.72 1.59
C TYR A 36 8.45 -7.63 0.89
N ALA A 37 7.24 -7.12 0.65
CA ALA A 37 6.12 -7.89 0.13
C ALA A 37 6.41 -8.45 -1.28
N LEU A 38 7.15 -7.72 -2.12
CA LEU A 38 7.57 -8.23 -3.43
C LEU A 38 8.58 -9.37 -3.32
N ASN A 39 9.61 -9.22 -2.47
CA ASN A 39 10.59 -10.29 -2.26
C ASN A 39 9.94 -11.53 -1.65
N GLU A 40 8.97 -11.35 -0.74
CA GLU A 40 8.15 -12.43 -0.20
C GLU A 40 7.31 -13.12 -1.28
N LEU A 41 6.61 -12.35 -2.12
CA LEU A 41 5.82 -12.88 -3.24
C LEU A 41 6.72 -13.72 -4.17
N PHE A 42 7.86 -13.17 -4.56
CA PHE A 42 8.80 -13.82 -5.48
C PHE A 42 9.41 -15.09 -4.88
N TRP A 43 9.72 -15.08 -3.58
CA TRP A 43 10.10 -16.29 -2.85
C TRP A 43 9.01 -17.36 -2.86
N ASN A 44 7.78 -16.97 -2.54
CA ASN A 44 6.63 -17.88 -2.48
C ASN A 44 6.32 -18.49 -3.85
N VAL A 45 6.37 -17.69 -4.91
CA VAL A 45 6.22 -18.18 -6.29
C VAL A 45 7.33 -19.17 -6.64
N GLY A 46 8.59 -18.85 -6.29
CA GLY A 46 9.71 -19.78 -6.46
C GLY A 46 9.49 -21.10 -5.73
N THR A 47 9.02 -21.05 -4.49
CA THR A 47 8.73 -22.23 -3.67
C THR A 47 7.65 -23.09 -4.32
N LEU A 48 6.58 -22.47 -4.86
CA LEU A 48 5.53 -23.17 -5.59
C LEU A 48 6.07 -23.86 -6.85
N ILE A 49 6.95 -23.20 -7.60
CA ILE A 49 7.59 -23.77 -8.79
C ILE A 49 8.47 -24.96 -8.40
N SER A 50 9.34 -24.78 -7.40
CA SER A 50 10.26 -25.81 -6.90
C SER A 50 9.52 -27.06 -6.39
N ALA A 51 8.39 -26.88 -5.70
CA ALA A 51 7.58 -27.97 -5.17
C ALA A 51 6.89 -28.81 -6.26
N ASN A 52 6.64 -28.24 -7.44
CA ASN A 52 5.90 -28.91 -8.52
C ASN A 52 6.80 -29.60 -9.56
N LYS A 53 8.13 -29.70 -9.32
CA LYS A 53 9.10 -30.48 -10.13
C LYS A 53 8.89 -30.38 -11.65
N LEU A 54 8.64 -29.16 -12.12
CA LEU A 54 8.18 -28.86 -13.48
C LEU A 54 9.14 -29.31 -14.62
N ASP A 55 10.37 -29.69 -14.29
CA ASP A 55 11.46 -30.05 -15.21
C ASP A 55 11.88 -31.54 -15.16
N GLU A 56 11.29 -32.40 -14.29
CA GLU A 56 11.70 -33.81 -14.18
C GLU A 56 11.06 -34.76 -15.23
N ASP A 57 9.92 -34.39 -15.84
CA ASP A 57 9.27 -35.21 -16.88
C ASP A 57 9.59 -34.71 -18.30
N SER A 58 10.79 -35.06 -18.75
CA SER A 58 11.29 -34.84 -20.12
C SER A 58 10.64 -35.80 -21.13
N SER A 59 9.31 -35.75 -21.24
CA SER A 59 8.57 -36.36 -22.33
C SER A 59 8.53 -35.41 -23.54
N PRO A 60 8.77 -35.86 -24.79
CA PRO A 60 8.92 -35.00 -25.98
C PRO A 60 7.68 -34.20 -26.40
N GLY A 61 6.57 -34.29 -25.65
CA GLY A 61 5.33 -33.53 -25.86
C GLY A 61 5.05 -32.45 -24.80
N ASN A 62 5.87 -32.33 -23.75
CA ASN A 62 5.70 -31.30 -22.72
C ASN A 62 6.40 -30.01 -23.17
N GLN A 63 5.62 -28.98 -23.50
CA GLN A 63 6.12 -27.60 -23.54
C GLN A 63 6.89 -27.33 -22.23
N ASN A 64 8.05 -26.67 -22.30
CA ASN A 64 8.79 -26.20 -21.12
C ASN A 64 7.80 -25.53 -20.15
N SER A 65 7.53 -26.18 -19.01
CA SER A 65 6.46 -25.83 -18.08
C SER A 65 6.58 -24.39 -17.59
N ILE A 66 7.81 -23.88 -17.47
CA ILE A 66 8.10 -22.49 -17.09
C ILE A 66 7.77 -21.52 -18.24
N ASP A 67 8.00 -21.88 -19.51
CA ASP A 67 7.60 -21.07 -20.67
C ASP A 67 6.07 -20.95 -20.74
N TYR A 68 5.34 -22.05 -20.55
CA TYR A 68 3.87 -22.02 -20.50
C TYR A 68 3.36 -21.15 -19.34
N LEU A 69 3.93 -21.32 -18.14
CA LEU A 69 3.60 -20.53 -16.96
C LEU A 69 3.89 -19.04 -17.19
N SER A 70 5.06 -18.70 -17.72
CA SER A 70 5.46 -17.34 -18.09
C SER A 70 4.47 -16.69 -19.05
N LYS A 71 4.08 -17.37 -20.13
CA LYS A 71 3.10 -16.85 -21.09
C LYS A 71 1.76 -16.50 -20.44
N LYS A 72 1.30 -17.33 -19.49
CA LYS A 72 0.05 -17.08 -18.77
C LYS A 72 0.18 -15.91 -17.78
N LEU A 73 1.25 -15.90 -16.99
CA LEU A 73 1.47 -14.89 -15.95
C LEU A 73 1.84 -13.52 -16.52
N VAL A 74 2.67 -13.43 -17.56
CA VAL A 74 3.05 -12.15 -18.17
C VAL A 74 1.83 -11.42 -18.74
N ASN A 75 0.91 -12.14 -19.36
CA ASN A 75 -0.31 -11.58 -19.93
C ASN A 75 -1.24 -10.96 -18.87
N GLN A 76 -1.23 -11.49 -17.64
CA GLN A 76 -2.13 -11.05 -16.57
C GLN A 76 -1.47 -10.17 -15.51
N CYS A 77 -0.20 -10.42 -15.19
CA CYS A 77 0.51 -9.89 -14.04
C CYS A 77 1.80 -9.13 -14.43
N GLY A 78 2.16 -9.12 -15.71
CA GLY A 78 3.29 -8.34 -16.24
C GLY A 78 4.64 -9.05 -16.22
N LYS A 79 5.67 -8.34 -16.71
CA LYS A 79 7.01 -8.88 -17.03
C LYS A 79 7.81 -9.44 -15.84
N TYR A 80 7.39 -9.16 -14.59
CA TYR A 80 8.01 -9.77 -13.41
C TYR A 80 7.88 -11.30 -13.40
N PHE A 81 6.95 -11.86 -14.19
CA PHE A 81 6.77 -13.29 -14.33
C PHE A 81 7.25 -13.83 -15.69
N SER A 82 8.22 -13.15 -16.32
CA SER A 82 8.92 -13.71 -17.48
C SER A 82 9.62 -15.02 -17.13
N GLU A 83 9.89 -15.86 -18.13
CA GLU A 83 10.59 -17.14 -17.92
C GLU A 83 11.90 -16.97 -17.14
N GLU A 84 12.71 -15.96 -17.50
CA GLU A 84 13.94 -15.62 -16.78
C GLU A 84 13.67 -15.34 -15.30
N ASN A 85 12.68 -14.49 -14.99
CA ASN A 85 12.35 -14.15 -13.61
C ASN A 85 11.75 -15.33 -12.85
N LEU A 86 10.95 -16.19 -13.48
CA LEU A 86 10.42 -17.39 -12.83
C LEU A 86 11.54 -18.36 -12.45
N ARG A 87 12.57 -18.50 -13.30
CA ARG A 87 13.77 -19.28 -12.96
C ARG A 87 14.57 -18.64 -11.82
N LEU A 88 14.70 -17.32 -11.82
CA LEU A 88 15.35 -16.60 -10.72
C LEU A 88 14.57 -16.75 -9.41
N MET A 89 13.23 -16.69 -9.44
CA MET A 89 12.36 -16.96 -8.29
C MET A 89 12.56 -18.39 -7.77
N GLN A 90 12.57 -19.37 -8.68
CA GLN A 90 12.85 -20.76 -8.33
C GLN A 90 14.20 -20.90 -7.63
N LEU A 91 15.29 -20.37 -8.21
CA LEU A 91 16.63 -20.39 -7.60
C LEU A 91 16.69 -19.63 -6.28
N PHE A 92 16.02 -18.48 -6.19
CA PHE A 92 15.92 -17.70 -4.96
C PHE A 92 15.33 -18.56 -3.86
N SER A 93 14.21 -19.24 -4.11
CA SER A 93 13.52 -20.11 -3.12
C SER A 93 14.33 -21.29 -2.58
N LEU A 94 15.46 -21.64 -3.21
CA LEU A 94 16.33 -22.71 -2.74
C LEU A 94 17.26 -22.29 -1.60
N ARG A 95 17.34 -20.99 -1.30
CA ARG A 95 18.14 -20.47 -0.18
C ARG A 95 17.52 -20.82 1.18
N ASN A 96 18.24 -20.61 2.27
CA ASN A 96 17.63 -20.71 3.59
C ASN A 96 16.61 -19.58 3.83
N TYR A 97 15.35 -19.96 4.02
CA TYR A 97 14.23 -19.01 4.23
C TYR A 97 14.47 -18.05 5.40
N ASP A 98 14.90 -18.56 6.56
CA ASP A 98 15.08 -17.71 7.74
C ASP A 98 16.21 -16.69 7.52
N LEU A 99 17.23 -17.06 6.76
CA LEU A 99 18.33 -16.15 6.42
C LEU A 99 17.89 -15.07 5.43
N VAL A 100 17.16 -15.45 4.37
CA VAL A 100 16.79 -14.48 3.33
C VAL A 100 15.65 -13.55 3.79
N ARG A 101 14.69 -14.05 4.58
CA ARG A 101 13.52 -13.29 5.05
C ARG A 101 13.94 -12.04 5.80
N ASP A 102 14.92 -12.19 6.68
CA ASP A 102 15.44 -11.09 7.49
C ASP A 102 16.17 -10.04 6.65
N THR A 103 16.45 -10.33 5.37
CA THR A 103 17.19 -9.45 4.46
C THR A 103 16.34 -8.78 3.38
N TRP A 104 15.05 -9.13 3.25
CA TRP A 104 14.19 -8.68 2.15
C TRP A 104 13.98 -7.16 2.07
N LEU A 105 14.19 -6.40 3.15
CA LEU A 105 14.04 -4.94 3.14
C LEU A 105 15.22 -4.19 2.53
N TYR A 106 16.38 -4.84 2.36
CA TYR A 106 17.62 -4.16 2.02
C TYR A 106 17.91 -4.10 0.52
N PHE A 107 17.18 -4.85 -0.29
CA PHE A 107 17.41 -4.93 -1.73
C PHE A 107 16.11 -5.02 -2.53
N SER A 108 16.10 -4.40 -3.70
CA SER A 108 15.08 -4.62 -4.72
C SER A 108 15.41 -5.84 -5.59
N TRP A 109 14.42 -6.33 -6.33
CA TRP A 109 14.56 -7.54 -7.18
C TRP A 109 15.77 -7.50 -8.13
N LYS A 110 16.20 -6.33 -8.58
CA LYS A 110 17.38 -6.16 -9.45
C LYS A 110 18.69 -6.70 -8.86
N TYR A 111 18.78 -6.80 -7.53
CA TYR A 111 19.96 -7.32 -6.84
C TYR A 111 19.96 -8.85 -6.77
N VAL A 112 18.79 -9.50 -6.86
CA VAL A 112 18.68 -10.96 -6.72
C VAL A 112 19.52 -11.73 -7.75
N PRO A 113 19.52 -11.40 -9.06
CA PRO A 113 20.40 -12.08 -10.03
C PRO A 113 21.89 -11.96 -9.71
N ILE A 114 22.29 -10.91 -9.01
CA ILE A 114 23.68 -10.66 -8.61
C ILE A 114 24.00 -11.45 -7.34
N LEU A 115 23.13 -11.37 -6.33
CA LEU A 115 23.27 -12.08 -5.07
C LEU A 115 23.21 -13.61 -5.26
N LEU A 116 22.45 -14.10 -6.24
CA LEU A 116 22.39 -15.52 -6.56
C LEU A 116 23.73 -16.10 -7.07
N GLN A 117 24.69 -15.27 -7.45
CA GLN A 117 26.06 -15.69 -7.82
C GLN A 117 26.91 -16.08 -6.61
N THR A 118 26.42 -15.86 -5.38
CA THR A 118 27.15 -16.22 -4.16
C THR A 118 27.05 -17.72 -3.89
N ASP A 119 28.14 -18.35 -3.46
CA ASP A 119 28.17 -19.81 -3.29
C ASP A 119 27.55 -20.29 -1.96
N SER A 120 27.33 -19.40 -1.01
CA SER A 120 26.80 -19.73 0.33
C SER A 120 25.83 -18.68 0.86
N ASP A 121 24.99 -19.08 1.80
CA ASP A 121 24.04 -18.18 2.45
C ASP A 121 24.75 -17.14 3.35
N ASP A 122 25.94 -17.46 3.86
CA ASP A 122 26.79 -16.50 4.58
C ASP A 122 27.31 -15.40 3.65
N ALA A 123 27.74 -15.77 2.44
CA ALA A 123 28.17 -14.81 1.43
C ALA A 123 26.97 -13.93 1.00
N TRP A 124 25.80 -14.53 0.77
CA TRP A 124 24.56 -13.79 0.51
C TRP A 124 24.32 -12.73 1.59
N ARG A 125 24.31 -13.13 2.86
CA ARG A 125 24.05 -12.24 3.98
C ARG A 125 25.09 -11.13 4.06
N TYR A 126 26.38 -11.46 3.94
CA TYR A 126 27.45 -10.47 3.91
C TYR A 126 27.18 -9.41 2.83
N TYR A 127 26.93 -9.83 1.60
CA TYR A 127 26.71 -8.90 0.50
C TYR A 127 25.43 -8.08 0.64
N VAL A 128 24.35 -8.62 1.22
CA VAL A 128 23.16 -7.81 1.50
C VAL A 128 23.46 -6.73 2.55
N LEU A 129 24.20 -7.05 3.60
CA LEU A 129 24.62 -6.05 4.59
C LEU A 129 25.47 -4.96 3.95
N ARG A 130 26.32 -5.32 2.98
CA ARG A 130 27.14 -4.37 2.22
C ARG A 130 26.32 -3.43 1.35
N ILE A 131 25.28 -3.94 0.68
CA ILE A 131 24.32 -3.09 -0.07
C ILE A 131 23.78 -2.00 0.85
N HIS A 132 23.39 -2.36 2.07
CA HIS A 132 22.84 -1.41 3.03
C HIS A 132 23.90 -0.45 3.59
N GLU A 133 25.01 -0.96 4.12
CA GLU A 133 26.04 -0.16 4.80
C GLU A 133 26.73 0.84 3.88
N LYS A 134 26.91 0.48 2.61
CA LYS A 134 27.63 1.30 1.62
C LYS A 134 26.75 1.88 0.54
N SER A 135 25.43 1.64 0.61
CA SER A 135 24.47 2.03 -0.43
C SER A 135 24.91 1.58 -1.83
N LEU A 136 25.45 0.35 -1.94
CA LEU A 136 25.98 -0.17 -3.20
C LEU A 136 24.88 -0.26 -4.25
N ASN A 137 25.15 0.25 -5.44
CA ASN A 137 24.32 -0.01 -6.61
C ASN A 137 24.61 -1.44 -7.18
N PRO A 138 23.80 -1.94 -8.14
CA PRO A 138 23.99 -3.28 -8.71
C PRO A 138 25.39 -3.53 -9.33
N GLU A 139 25.95 -2.53 -10.02
CA GLU A 139 27.26 -2.66 -10.67
C GLU A 139 28.40 -2.69 -9.64
N GLU A 140 28.28 -1.86 -8.59
CA GLU A 140 29.21 -1.85 -7.46
C GLU A 140 29.15 -3.17 -6.68
N LEU A 141 27.95 -3.69 -6.42
CA LEU A 141 27.77 -4.99 -5.78
C LEU A 141 28.39 -6.11 -6.62
N GLN A 142 28.11 -6.14 -7.93
CA GLN A 142 28.68 -7.14 -8.82
C GLN A 142 30.21 -7.07 -8.83
N THR A 143 30.78 -5.88 -8.73
CA THR A 143 32.22 -5.67 -8.60
C THR A 143 32.75 -6.20 -7.27
N GLU A 144 32.07 -5.99 -6.15
CA GLU A 144 32.48 -6.55 -4.85
C GLU A 144 32.41 -8.08 -4.82
N ILE A 145 31.43 -8.69 -5.49
CA ILE A 145 31.32 -10.16 -5.64
C ILE A 145 32.46 -10.70 -6.51
N LYS A 146 32.69 -10.11 -7.68
CA LYS A 146 33.80 -10.52 -8.58
C LYS A 146 35.18 -10.40 -7.94
N ASN A 147 35.35 -9.43 -7.05
CA ASN A 147 36.60 -9.21 -6.33
C ASN A 147 36.76 -10.09 -5.09
N THR A 148 35.87 -11.05 -4.84
CA THR A 148 35.95 -12.00 -3.71
C THR A 148 36.08 -11.30 -2.35
N GLN A 149 35.34 -10.19 -2.18
CA GLN A 149 35.42 -9.36 -0.96
C GLN A 149 34.96 -10.12 0.29
N PHE A 150 34.09 -11.12 0.14
CA PHE A 150 33.68 -11.99 1.23
C PHE A 150 34.83 -12.90 1.67
N GLU A 151 35.49 -13.59 0.74
CA GLU A 151 36.59 -14.53 1.00
C GLU A 151 37.84 -13.85 1.56
N ARG A 152 38.00 -12.55 1.30
CA ARG A 152 39.08 -11.71 1.83
C ARG A 152 38.75 -11.07 3.18
N SER A 153 37.51 -11.21 3.65
CA SER A 153 37.13 -10.72 4.97
C SER A 153 37.53 -11.76 6.03
N ASP A 154 38.11 -11.31 7.14
CA ASP A 154 38.68 -12.20 8.19
C ASP A 154 37.63 -12.98 9.01
N GLY A 155 36.43 -13.23 8.46
CA GLY A 155 35.39 -14.04 9.10
C GLY A 155 34.64 -13.37 10.26
N ASP A 156 34.97 -12.13 10.63
CA ASP A 156 34.33 -11.40 11.74
C ASP A 156 32.82 -11.12 11.48
N TYR A 157 32.37 -11.28 10.23
CA TYR A 157 30.97 -11.17 9.80
C TYR A 157 30.13 -12.44 10.04
N LEU A 158 30.76 -13.58 10.36
CA LEU A 158 30.09 -14.88 10.58
C LEU A 158 29.44 -14.99 11.98
N HIS A 159 29.68 -14.02 12.86
CA HIS A 159 29.04 -13.93 14.17
C HIS A 159 28.35 -12.59 14.39
N PRO A 160 27.25 -12.29 13.68
CA PRO A 160 26.28 -11.39 14.25
C PRO A 160 25.63 -12.16 15.41
N ARG A 161 26.19 -12.05 16.62
CA ARG A 161 25.43 -12.30 17.85
C ARG A 161 24.04 -11.73 17.59
N ASN A 162 22.99 -12.55 17.71
CA ASN A 162 21.57 -12.28 17.43
C ASN A 162 21.14 -10.80 17.50
N SER A 163 21.73 -10.03 18.41
CA SER A 163 21.70 -8.57 18.46
C SER A 163 21.87 -7.78 17.16
N TYR A 164 22.62 -8.18 16.11
CA TYR A 164 22.77 -7.31 14.91
C TYR A 164 21.59 -7.45 13.94
N ALA A 165 21.10 -8.67 13.68
CA ALA A 165 19.84 -8.87 12.95
C ALA A 165 18.64 -8.37 13.76
N GLU A 166 18.59 -8.65 15.07
CA GLU A 166 17.55 -8.12 15.96
C GLU A 166 17.58 -6.59 16.00
N LYS A 167 18.76 -5.93 16.07
CA LYS A 167 18.85 -4.46 16.01
C LYS A 167 18.57 -3.89 14.62
N MET A 168 18.82 -4.63 13.54
CA MET A 168 18.65 -4.17 12.16
C MET A 168 17.19 -4.14 11.69
N VAL A 169 16.35 -5.09 12.14
CA VAL A 169 14.90 -5.08 11.87
C VAL A 169 14.22 -3.89 12.56
N TYR A 170 14.71 -3.47 13.73
CA TYR A 170 14.12 -2.36 14.50
C TYR A 170 14.75 -0.98 14.26
N ASN A 171 15.88 -0.84 13.54
CA ASN A 171 16.59 0.45 13.35
C ASN A 171 16.87 0.85 11.89
N LEU A 172 16.11 0.33 10.93
CA LEU A 172 16.12 0.90 9.57
C LEU A 172 15.77 2.40 9.64
N LYS A 173 16.71 3.29 9.29
CA LYS A 173 16.39 4.70 9.17
C LYS A 173 15.72 4.94 7.81
N ASN A 174 14.85 5.93 7.76
CA ASN A 174 14.16 6.32 6.52
C ASN A 174 15.14 6.71 5.39
N SER A 175 16.35 7.16 5.75
CA SER A 175 17.44 7.44 4.81
C SER A 175 18.02 6.21 4.13
N ASP A 176 17.73 5.00 4.60
CA ASP A 176 18.45 3.78 4.21
C ASP A 176 17.74 3.01 3.08
N VAL A 177 16.61 3.56 2.59
CA VAL A 177 15.70 2.91 1.65
C VAL A 177 15.89 3.42 0.20
N TYR A 178 17.15 3.62 -0.20
CA TYR A 178 17.53 4.25 -1.48
C TYR A 178 17.23 3.41 -2.75
N ASN A 179 16.78 2.15 -2.61
CA ASN A 179 16.72 1.17 -3.69
C ASN A 179 15.32 0.81 -4.20
N ALA A 180 14.28 1.49 -3.72
CA ALA A 180 12.93 1.18 -4.18
C ALA A 180 12.42 2.05 -5.31
N LYS A 181 13.09 3.19 -5.59
CA LYS A 181 12.83 3.94 -6.83
C LYS A 181 12.94 3.03 -8.05
N ASP A 182 13.76 1.97 -7.97
CA ASP A 182 13.92 0.99 -9.03
C ASP A 182 12.63 0.23 -9.37
N TYR A 183 11.68 0.16 -8.44
CA TYR A 183 10.34 -0.37 -8.69
C TYR A 183 9.43 0.66 -9.38
N PHE A 184 9.68 1.95 -9.19
CA PHE A 184 8.79 3.04 -9.61
C PHE A 184 9.28 3.81 -10.84
N ASP A 185 10.46 3.50 -11.37
CA ASP A 185 11.03 4.20 -12.53
C ASP A 185 11.02 3.34 -13.80
N GLY A 186 10.77 4.01 -14.94
CA GLY A 186 10.94 3.47 -16.28
C GLY A 186 10.10 2.22 -16.56
N ALA A 187 10.71 1.19 -17.16
CA ALA A 187 9.98 -0.02 -17.54
C ALA A 187 9.47 -0.84 -16.33
N ASN A 188 9.97 -0.61 -15.12
CA ASN A 188 9.55 -1.32 -13.91
C ASN A 188 8.27 -0.74 -13.33
N GLU A 189 8.04 0.57 -13.48
CA GLU A 189 6.79 1.23 -13.11
C GLU A 189 5.59 0.57 -13.82
N ILE A 190 5.70 0.32 -15.13
CA ILE A 190 4.64 -0.32 -15.94
C ILE A 190 4.36 -1.73 -15.44
N ALA A 191 5.42 -2.48 -15.10
CA ALA A 191 5.31 -3.85 -14.62
C ALA A 191 4.72 -3.94 -13.23
N LEU A 192 5.11 -3.02 -12.34
CA LEU A 192 4.57 -2.89 -11.00
C LEU A 192 3.09 -2.50 -11.07
N LYS A 193 2.72 -1.55 -11.93
CA LYS A 193 1.31 -1.20 -12.19
C LYS A 193 0.52 -2.42 -12.68
N ALA A 194 1.03 -3.19 -13.63
CA ALA A 194 0.37 -4.42 -14.09
C ALA A 194 0.16 -5.45 -12.96
N LEU A 195 1.09 -5.52 -11.99
CA LEU A 195 0.93 -6.36 -10.81
C LEU A 195 -0.18 -5.86 -9.87
N PHE A 196 -0.48 -4.57 -9.82
CA PHE A 196 -1.58 -4.01 -9.01
C PHE A 196 -2.95 -4.04 -9.70
N TYR A 197 -2.97 -3.94 -11.03
CA TYR A 197 -4.21 -3.89 -11.81
C TYR A 197 -4.45 -5.24 -12.49
N PHE A 198 -4.95 -6.21 -11.73
CA PHE A 198 -5.54 -7.42 -12.33
C PHE A 198 -6.74 -6.97 -13.17
N LYS A 199 -6.83 -7.41 -14.43
CA LYS A 199 -8.08 -7.22 -15.19
C LYS A 199 -9.18 -7.97 -14.43
N GLU A 200 -10.29 -7.30 -14.14
CA GLU A 200 -11.48 -7.81 -13.41
C GLU A 200 -12.09 -9.10 -13.98
N ASN A 201 -11.63 -9.57 -15.13
CA ASN A 201 -11.87 -10.93 -15.55
C ASN A 201 -11.04 -11.84 -14.63
N GLN A 202 -11.65 -12.25 -13.52
CA GLN A 202 -11.22 -13.40 -12.77
C GLN A 202 -10.78 -14.48 -13.77
N PRO A 203 -9.70 -15.25 -13.51
CA PRO A 203 -9.64 -16.55 -14.12
C PRO A 203 -10.86 -17.28 -13.57
N ASP A 204 -11.98 -17.17 -14.30
CA ASP A 204 -13.19 -17.92 -14.07
C ASP A 204 -12.74 -19.35 -13.78
N SER A 205 -13.48 -19.94 -12.87
CA SER A 205 -13.58 -21.34 -12.45
C SER A 205 -13.68 -22.37 -13.60
N GLN A 206 -12.86 -22.23 -14.63
CA GLN A 206 -12.76 -23.02 -15.84
C GLN A 206 -11.29 -23.28 -16.18
N PHE A 207 -10.48 -23.66 -15.18
CA PHE A 207 -9.35 -24.52 -15.49
C PHE A 207 -9.93 -25.93 -15.74
N GLU A 208 -10.49 -26.15 -16.94
CA GLU A 208 -11.11 -27.41 -17.36
C GLU A 208 -10.11 -28.58 -17.54
N SER A 209 -8.95 -28.55 -16.88
CA SER A 209 -8.13 -29.76 -16.77
C SER A 209 -7.36 -29.84 -15.45
N ASP A 210 -7.49 -31.00 -14.78
CA ASP A 210 -6.76 -31.46 -13.58
C ASP A 210 -5.23 -31.63 -13.80
N SER A 211 -4.64 -30.83 -14.69
CA SER A 211 -3.19 -30.84 -14.89
C SER A 211 -2.49 -30.12 -13.74
N SER A 212 -1.40 -30.70 -13.22
CA SER A 212 -0.60 -30.13 -12.13
C SER A 212 -0.16 -28.68 -12.41
N ILE A 213 0.03 -28.32 -13.69
CA ILE A 213 0.39 -26.96 -14.10
C ILE A 213 -0.75 -25.95 -13.90
N ASN A 214 -2.01 -26.35 -14.09
CA ASN A 214 -3.17 -25.48 -13.82
C ASN A 214 -3.36 -25.25 -12.32
N LEU A 215 -3.11 -26.28 -11.49
CA LEU A 215 -3.11 -26.14 -10.03
C LEU A 215 -2.01 -25.17 -9.57
N LEU A 216 -0.82 -25.26 -10.15
CA LEU A 216 0.27 -24.33 -9.89
C LEU A 216 -0.09 -22.89 -10.30
N ILE A 217 -0.67 -22.69 -11.49
CA ILE A 217 -1.14 -21.37 -11.94
C ILE A 217 -2.15 -20.79 -10.95
N SER A 218 -3.13 -21.59 -10.52
CA SER A 218 -4.12 -21.18 -9.52
C SER A 218 -3.48 -20.78 -8.19
N ALA A 219 -2.49 -21.55 -7.71
CA ALA A 219 -1.76 -21.25 -6.48
C ALA A 219 -0.96 -19.94 -6.59
N ILE A 220 -0.30 -19.70 -7.72
CA ILE A 220 0.43 -18.45 -7.99
C ILE A 220 -0.53 -17.26 -8.04
N TYR A 221 -1.67 -17.39 -8.72
CA TYR A 221 -2.68 -16.31 -8.73
C TYR A 221 -3.20 -16.01 -7.32
N LYS A 222 -3.44 -17.02 -6.48
CA LYS A 222 -3.82 -16.79 -5.08
C LYS A 222 -2.73 -16.06 -4.30
N ALA A 223 -1.45 -16.37 -4.51
CA ALA A 223 -0.34 -15.67 -3.88
C ALA A 223 -0.27 -14.19 -4.33
N ILE A 224 -0.48 -13.92 -5.62
CA ILE A 224 -0.52 -12.56 -6.17
C ILE A 224 -1.72 -11.79 -5.62
N GLN A 225 -2.90 -12.40 -5.55
CA GLN A 225 -4.10 -11.77 -4.98
C GLN A 225 -3.91 -11.40 -3.51
N ARG A 226 -3.27 -12.28 -2.72
CA ARG A 226 -2.92 -11.97 -1.32
C ARG A 226 -1.98 -10.78 -1.24
N PHE A 227 -0.89 -10.79 -2.01
CA PHE A 227 0.03 -9.65 -2.11
C PHE A 227 -0.70 -8.35 -2.44
N GLN A 228 -1.59 -8.36 -3.44
CA GLN A 228 -2.36 -7.19 -3.84
C GLN A 228 -3.25 -6.67 -2.70
N ASN A 229 -4.00 -7.56 -2.05
CA ASN A 229 -4.90 -7.20 -0.96
C ASN A 229 -4.13 -6.61 0.23
N ASP A 230 -3.08 -7.29 0.69
CA ASP A 230 -2.28 -6.85 1.83
C ASP A 230 -1.62 -5.49 1.55
N THR A 231 -1.12 -5.33 0.32
CA THR A 231 -0.48 -4.09 -0.12
C THR A 231 -1.49 -2.95 -0.24
N ASN A 232 -2.66 -3.20 -0.83
CA ASN A 232 -3.73 -2.19 -0.95
C ASN A 232 -4.23 -1.73 0.41
N ASP A 233 -4.41 -2.66 1.37
CA ASP A 233 -4.82 -2.33 2.73
C ASP A 233 -3.80 -1.40 3.41
N ILE A 234 -2.51 -1.71 3.29
CA ILE A 234 -1.44 -0.90 3.87
C ILE A 234 -1.32 0.45 3.15
N PHE A 235 -1.46 0.48 1.83
CA PHE A 235 -1.49 1.74 1.08
C PHE A 235 -2.64 2.63 1.53
N ASN A 236 -3.85 2.09 1.66
CA ASN A 236 -5.01 2.85 2.11
C ASN A 236 -4.77 3.44 3.50
N VAL A 237 -4.31 2.64 4.47
CA VAL A 237 -3.97 3.14 5.82
C VAL A 237 -2.93 4.23 5.76
N ARG A 238 -1.79 3.99 5.10
CA ARG A 238 -0.65 4.94 5.09
C ARG A 238 -1.01 6.23 4.37
N PHE A 239 -1.71 6.13 3.25
CA PHE A 239 -2.17 7.28 2.46
C PHE A 239 -3.19 8.10 3.22
N ASN A 240 -4.25 7.46 3.73
CA ASN A 240 -5.29 8.15 4.50
C ASN A 240 -4.70 8.81 5.74
N PHE A 241 -3.82 8.12 6.46
CA PHE A 241 -3.13 8.71 7.61
C PHE A 241 -2.27 9.91 7.24
N ALA A 242 -1.55 9.86 6.10
CA ALA A 242 -0.78 11.00 5.61
C ALA A 242 -1.69 12.20 5.33
N VAL A 243 -2.79 11.98 4.61
CA VAL A 243 -3.76 13.01 4.25
C VAL A 243 -4.43 13.60 5.50
N TRP A 244 -4.78 12.76 6.47
CA TRP A 244 -5.32 13.20 7.75
C TRP A 244 -4.32 14.10 8.51
N HIS A 245 -3.06 13.67 8.62
CA HIS A 245 -2.02 14.44 9.30
C HIS A 245 -1.72 15.78 8.63
N ILE A 246 -1.76 15.84 7.30
CA ILE A 246 -1.63 17.11 6.58
C ILE A 246 -2.81 18.02 6.96
N GLY A 247 -4.03 17.48 6.97
CA GLY A 247 -5.23 18.21 7.37
C GLY A 247 -5.19 18.75 8.80
N ASP A 248 -4.85 17.89 9.76
CA ASP A 248 -4.67 18.26 11.17
C ASP A 248 -3.52 19.27 11.34
N GLY A 249 -2.44 19.12 10.56
CA GLY A 249 -1.33 20.07 10.50
C GLY A 249 -1.76 21.46 10.01
N ILE A 250 -2.62 21.55 9.00
CA ILE A 250 -3.21 22.82 8.52
C ILE A 250 -4.01 23.51 9.62
N LYS A 251 -4.86 22.76 10.33
CA LYS A 251 -5.63 23.28 11.47
C LYS A 251 -4.71 23.83 12.56
N LYS A 252 -3.68 23.06 12.94
CA LYS A 252 -2.68 23.47 13.94
C LYS A 252 -1.91 24.72 13.51
N LEU A 253 -1.52 24.81 12.24
CA LEU A 253 -0.86 25.98 11.65
C LEU A 253 -1.74 27.22 11.69
N SER A 254 -3.02 27.09 11.35
CA SER A 254 -3.97 28.20 11.36
C SER A 254 -4.10 28.82 12.75
N ILE A 255 -4.22 27.97 13.78
CA ILE A 255 -4.27 28.40 15.19
C ILE A 255 -2.95 29.07 15.59
N PHE A 256 -1.83 28.42 15.30
CA PHE A 256 -0.52 28.87 15.76
C PHE A 256 -0.05 30.18 15.09
N LEU A 257 -0.34 30.36 13.80
CA LEU A 257 0.05 31.55 13.03
C LEU A 257 -1.01 32.66 13.06
N GLU A 258 -2.14 32.45 13.73
CA GLU A 258 -3.28 33.37 13.74
C GLU A 258 -3.72 33.77 12.31
N LYS A 259 -3.62 32.81 11.39
CA LYS A 259 -4.00 32.94 9.97
C LYS A 259 -5.21 32.09 9.67
N SER A 260 -6.03 32.48 8.70
CA SER A 260 -7.09 31.59 8.22
C SER A 260 -6.52 30.32 7.59
N GLU A 261 -7.24 29.20 7.72
CA GLU A 261 -6.86 27.94 7.04
C GLU A 261 -6.68 28.16 5.53
N SER A 262 -7.52 29.00 4.90
CA SER A 262 -7.39 29.34 3.48
C SER A 262 -6.04 29.98 3.13
N GLN A 263 -5.52 30.87 4.00
CA GLN A 263 -4.20 31.46 3.79
C GLN A 263 -3.09 30.43 3.98
N ILE A 264 -3.20 29.56 4.99
CA ILE A 264 -2.25 28.46 5.20
C ILE A 264 -2.22 27.50 4.01
N ILE A 265 -3.39 27.13 3.49
CA ILE A 265 -3.54 26.26 2.31
C ILE A 265 -2.90 26.90 1.08
N GLN A 266 -3.12 28.19 0.85
CA GLN A 266 -2.51 28.91 -0.26
C GLN A 266 -0.97 28.88 -0.15
N ASP A 267 -0.43 29.24 1.01
CA ASP A 267 1.01 29.30 1.27
C ASP A 267 1.65 27.91 1.11
N LEU A 268 1.05 26.87 1.71
CA LEU A 268 1.53 25.48 1.63
C LEU A 268 1.45 24.90 0.21
N SER A 269 0.38 25.18 -0.52
CA SER A 269 0.18 24.62 -1.87
C SER A 269 1.30 25.03 -2.82
N VAL A 270 1.77 26.28 -2.73
CA VAL A 270 2.89 26.77 -3.56
C VAL A 270 4.15 25.92 -3.33
N VAL A 271 4.47 25.62 -2.07
CA VAL A 271 5.64 24.83 -1.70
C VAL A 271 5.48 23.37 -2.10
N LEU A 272 4.35 22.75 -1.74
CA LEU A 272 4.13 21.33 -1.93
C LEU A 272 3.89 20.96 -3.40
N VAL A 273 3.22 21.80 -4.19
CA VAL A 273 3.08 21.55 -5.64
C VAL A 273 4.43 21.60 -6.33
N ARG A 274 5.29 22.55 -5.97
CA ARG A 274 6.64 22.65 -6.53
C ARG A 274 7.48 21.41 -6.24
N LYS A 275 7.31 20.80 -5.07
CA LYS A 275 8.15 19.69 -4.58
C LYS A 275 7.58 18.30 -4.90
N TYR A 276 6.27 18.13 -4.81
CA TYR A 276 5.57 16.85 -4.86
C TYR A 276 4.48 16.77 -5.93
N GLY A 277 4.18 17.87 -6.63
CA GLY A 277 3.25 17.91 -7.75
C GLY A 277 1.80 18.27 -7.41
N HIS A 278 0.93 18.22 -8.42
CA HIS A 278 -0.43 18.78 -8.38
C HIS A 278 -1.38 18.16 -7.35
N PHE A 279 -1.07 16.99 -6.80
CA PHE A 279 -1.87 16.37 -5.73
C PHE A 279 -1.90 17.20 -4.43
N PHE A 280 -0.97 18.15 -4.28
CA PHE A 280 -0.94 19.11 -3.17
C PHE A 280 -1.44 20.51 -3.57
N SER A 281 -2.32 20.58 -4.57
CA SER A 281 -3.00 21.83 -4.95
C SER A 281 -3.89 22.36 -3.82
N GLN A 282 -4.26 23.64 -3.89
CA GLN A 282 -5.16 24.25 -2.90
C GLN A 282 -6.49 23.49 -2.77
N GLU A 283 -7.01 22.99 -3.88
CA GLU A 283 -8.23 22.17 -3.92
C GLU A 283 -8.07 20.91 -3.05
N HIS A 284 -7.01 20.13 -3.26
CA HIS A 284 -6.74 18.92 -2.51
C HIS A 284 -6.46 19.22 -1.03
N LEU A 285 -5.61 20.21 -0.74
CA LEU A 285 -5.30 20.61 0.63
C LEU A 285 -6.53 21.10 1.41
N THR A 286 -7.50 21.70 0.72
CA THR A 286 -8.79 22.06 1.32
C THR A 286 -9.56 20.82 1.77
N VAL A 287 -9.59 19.77 0.94
CA VAL A 287 -10.23 18.50 1.30
C VAL A 287 -9.45 17.81 2.43
N PHE A 288 -8.12 17.89 2.44
CA PHE A 288 -7.30 17.33 3.52
C PHE A 288 -7.61 18.04 4.84
N ALA A 289 -7.69 19.38 4.85
CA ALA A 289 -8.09 20.16 6.01
C ALA A 289 -9.51 19.82 6.49
N LYS A 290 -10.45 19.53 5.58
CA LYS A 290 -11.77 18.99 5.96
C LYS A 290 -11.63 17.64 6.65
N PHE A 291 -10.81 16.73 6.09
CA PHE A 291 -10.60 15.40 6.66
C PHE A 291 -10.01 15.44 8.07
N GLY A 292 -8.95 16.23 8.29
CA GLY A 292 -8.33 16.40 9.61
C GLY A 292 -9.24 17.03 10.67
N ARG A 293 -10.29 17.74 10.26
CA ARG A 293 -11.32 18.28 11.17
C ARG A 293 -12.44 17.30 11.44
N ALA A 294 -12.83 16.55 10.41
CA ALA A 294 -14.00 15.69 10.42
C ALA A 294 -13.79 14.41 11.23
N PHE A 295 -12.53 14.05 11.51
CA PHE A 295 -12.14 12.84 12.22
C PHE A 295 -11.06 13.09 13.26
N THR A 296 -11.18 12.45 14.41
CA THR A 296 -10.07 12.18 15.33
C THR A 296 -9.39 10.90 14.88
N PHE A 297 -8.05 10.89 14.78
CA PHE A 297 -7.34 9.65 14.49
C PHE A 297 -7.13 8.88 15.78
N ASP A 298 -8.06 7.97 16.04
CA ASP A 298 -8.04 6.97 17.10
C ASP A 298 -7.86 5.56 16.51
N ASP A 299 -7.79 4.55 17.38
CA ASP A 299 -7.60 3.15 16.98
C ASP A 299 -8.76 2.65 16.10
N ASP A 300 -9.96 3.17 16.30
CA ASP A 300 -11.15 2.81 15.51
C ASP A 300 -11.02 3.31 14.05
N LEU A 301 -10.61 4.57 13.85
CA LEU A 301 -10.35 5.09 12.51
C LEU A 301 -9.20 4.34 11.81
N ALA A 302 -8.16 3.97 12.56
CA ALA A 302 -7.05 3.19 12.03
C ALA A 302 -7.53 1.84 11.47
N GLU A 303 -8.44 1.16 12.16
CA GLU A 303 -8.98 -0.12 11.70
C GLU A 303 -9.79 0.04 10.40
N PHE A 304 -10.66 1.05 10.33
CA PHE A 304 -11.48 1.28 9.15
C PHE A 304 -10.67 1.72 7.92
N THR A 305 -9.58 2.46 8.12
CA THR A 305 -8.76 2.99 7.01
C THR A 305 -8.08 1.93 6.15
N ARG A 306 -8.05 0.65 6.58
CA ARG A 306 -7.64 -0.48 5.73
C ARG A 306 -8.61 -0.70 4.57
N ALA A 307 -9.91 -0.74 4.87
CA ALA A 307 -10.95 -1.03 3.89
C ALA A 307 -11.45 0.20 3.12
N ILE A 308 -11.13 1.40 3.60
CA ILE A 308 -11.67 2.65 3.06
C ILE A 308 -10.61 3.33 2.20
N THR A 309 -10.87 3.45 0.91
CA THR A 309 -10.00 4.22 0.00
C THR A 309 -10.19 5.73 0.15
N TRP A 310 -9.25 6.53 -0.36
CA TRP A 310 -9.41 7.98 -0.39
C TRP A 310 -10.68 8.45 -1.09
N ALA A 311 -11.11 7.74 -2.14
CA ALA A 311 -12.36 8.04 -2.82
C ALA A 311 -13.56 7.89 -1.88
N HIS A 312 -13.62 6.81 -1.10
CA HIS A 312 -14.65 6.67 -0.06
C HIS A 312 -14.61 7.81 0.96
N ILE A 313 -13.42 8.21 1.43
CA ILE A 313 -13.29 9.33 2.37
C ILE A 313 -13.85 10.62 1.78
N LYS A 314 -13.56 10.94 0.52
CA LYS A 314 -14.11 12.14 -0.13
C LYS A 314 -15.63 12.14 -0.11
N GLU A 315 -16.26 11.01 -0.40
CA GLU A 315 -17.73 10.90 -0.36
C GLU A 315 -18.25 10.98 1.09
N LEU A 316 -17.59 10.33 2.05
CA LEU A 316 -17.94 10.41 3.47
C LEU A 316 -17.81 11.83 4.03
N LEU A 317 -16.92 12.67 3.49
CA LEU A 317 -16.78 14.07 3.90
C LEU A 317 -17.95 14.95 3.43
N THR A 318 -18.79 14.48 2.51
CA THR A 318 -20.04 15.16 2.14
C THR A 318 -21.13 14.96 3.19
N VAL A 319 -21.03 13.90 4.00
CA VAL A 319 -21.95 13.59 5.09
C VAL A 319 -21.60 14.45 6.30
N GLU A 320 -22.45 15.43 6.61
CA GLU A 320 -22.21 16.39 7.69
C GLU A 320 -22.24 15.74 9.09
N ASN A 321 -23.15 14.79 9.31
CA ASN A 321 -23.33 14.12 10.60
C ASN A 321 -22.22 13.08 10.85
N TYR A 322 -21.53 13.21 11.98
CA TYR A 322 -20.41 12.32 12.36
C TYR A 322 -20.85 10.87 12.60
N GLU A 323 -21.93 10.64 13.36
CA GLU A 323 -22.42 9.28 13.65
C GLU A 323 -22.85 8.54 12.38
N LEU A 324 -23.55 9.24 11.49
CA LEU A 324 -23.95 8.73 10.18
C LEU A 324 -22.72 8.35 9.34
N ARG A 325 -21.68 9.18 9.36
CA ARG A 325 -20.42 8.89 8.71
C ARG A 325 -19.74 7.64 9.28
N MET A 326 -19.69 7.51 10.60
CA MET A 326 -19.13 6.33 11.28
C MET A 326 -19.91 5.06 10.97
N ASN A 327 -21.23 5.13 10.85
CA ASN A 327 -22.05 4.01 10.43
C ASN A 327 -21.76 3.59 8.99
N TYR A 328 -21.64 4.53 8.05
CA TYR A 328 -21.21 4.19 6.68
C TYR A 328 -19.83 3.55 6.65
N MET A 329 -18.87 4.03 7.46
CA MET A 329 -17.56 3.41 7.56
C MET A 329 -17.61 1.96 8.03
N ARG A 330 -18.44 1.66 9.05
CA ARG A 330 -18.66 0.29 9.52
C ARG A 330 -19.27 -0.60 8.43
N ILE A 331 -20.21 -0.07 7.64
CA ILE A 331 -20.83 -0.79 6.53
C ILE A 331 -19.81 -1.06 5.43
N ILE A 332 -19.02 -0.06 5.01
CA ILE A 332 -17.94 -0.24 4.01
C ILE A 332 -16.96 -1.31 4.49
N TYR A 333 -16.54 -1.26 5.76
CA TYR A 333 -15.60 -2.22 6.32
C TYR A 333 -16.12 -3.65 6.32
N LYS A 334 -17.37 -3.84 6.75
CA LYS A 334 -18.03 -5.14 6.88
C LYS A 334 -18.45 -5.74 5.54
N ASP A 335 -19.07 -4.92 4.69
CA ASP A 335 -19.72 -5.35 3.46
C ASP A 335 -18.87 -5.08 2.21
N LYS A 336 -17.65 -4.54 2.39
CA LYS A 336 -16.66 -4.25 1.32
C LYS A 336 -17.25 -3.43 0.16
N LEU A 337 -18.09 -2.45 0.50
CA LEU A 337 -18.76 -1.61 -0.48
C LEU A 337 -17.74 -0.88 -1.38
N SER A 338 -18.05 -0.79 -2.66
CA SER A 338 -17.41 0.12 -3.59
C SER A 338 -17.89 1.56 -3.40
N VAL A 339 -17.16 2.53 -3.97
CA VAL A 339 -17.51 3.96 -3.91
C VAL A 339 -18.89 4.21 -4.53
N LEU A 340 -19.22 3.51 -5.61
CA LEU A 340 -20.53 3.62 -6.27
C LEU A 340 -21.66 3.10 -5.38
N GLN A 341 -21.44 1.99 -4.68
CA GLN A 341 -22.42 1.45 -3.74
C GLN A 341 -22.60 2.36 -2.52
N LEU A 342 -21.51 2.95 -2.02
CA LEU A 342 -21.58 3.98 -0.98
C LEU A 342 -22.39 5.20 -1.44
N LEU A 343 -22.15 5.70 -2.64
CA LEU A 343 -22.89 6.85 -3.19
C LEU A 343 -24.39 6.55 -3.28
N GLY A 344 -24.76 5.39 -3.82
CA GLY A 344 -26.17 4.97 -3.87
C GLY A 344 -26.79 4.83 -2.48
N LEU A 345 -26.01 4.38 -1.49
CA LEU A 345 -26.46 4.29 -0.10
C LEU A 345 -26.71 5.66 0.54
N ILE A 346 -25.79 6.61 0.33
CA ILE A 346 -25.93 8.00 0.82
C ILE A 346 -27.17 8.64 0.19
N GLU A 347 -27.33 8.49 -1.13
CA GLU A 347 -28.47 9.04 -1.87
C GLU A 347 -29.81 8.48 -1.36
N GLN A 348 -29.91 7.16 -1.16
CA GLN A 348 -31.13 6.55 -0.65
C GLN A 348 -31.46 7.00 0.78
N HIS A 349 -30.45 7.13 1.64
CA HIS A 349 -30.63 7.65 2.99
C HIS A 349 -31.20 9.08 2.96
N ASP A 350 -30.67 9.94 2.08
CA ASP A 350 -31.14 11.32 1.94
C ASP A 350 -32.57 11.38 1.39
N GLN A 351 -32.91 10.54 0.41
CA GLN A 351 -34.27 10.40 -0.10
C GLN A 351 -35.24 9.92 1.00
N SER A 352 -34.83 8.93 1.81
CA SER A 352 -35.65 8.39 2.91
C SER A 352 -35.87 9.43 4.01
N ARG A 353 -34.85 10.25 4.31
CA ARG A 353 -34.97 11.38 5.25
C ARG A 353 -35.92 12.45 4.72
N PHE A 354 -35.88 12.74 3.42
CA PHE A 354 -36.79 13.68 2.79
C PHE A 354 -38.24 13.19 2.84
N ALA A 355 -38.47 11.91 2.55
CA ALA A 355 -39.79 11.29 2.65
C ALA A 355 -40.38 11.37 4.07
N LEU A 356 -39.59 11.04 5.10
CA LEU A 356 -40.03 11.13 6.51
C LEU A 356 -40.34 12.56 6.94
N LYS A 357 -39.51 13.54 6.55
CA LYS A 357 -39.79 14.97 6.81
C LYS A 357 -41.10 15.41 6.18
N VAL A 358 -41.39 14.94 4.96
CA VAL A 358 -42.63 15.26 4.26
C VAL A 358 -43.84 14.66 4.99
N GLU A 359 -43.76 13.41 5.46
CA GLU A 359 -44.82 12.77 6.25
C GLU A 359 -45.04 13.45 7.63
N ASP A 360 -43.98 13.87 8.30
CA ASP A 360 -44.07 14.62 9.57
C ASP A 360 -44.72 16.00 9.36
N ILE A 361 -44.38 16.72 8.29
CA ILE A 361 -45.00 18.00 7.91
C ILE A 361 -46.50 17.84 7.64
N TYR A 362 -46.92 16.72 7.05
CA TYR A 362 -48.33 16.45 6.77
C TYR A 362 -49.11 15.88 7.96
N SER A 363 -48.44 15.46 9.04
CA SER A 363 -49.08 14.86 10.21
C SER A 363 -49.09 15.77 11.44
N HIS A 364 -48.14 16.69 11.60
CA HIS A 364 -48.07 17.63 12.72
C HIS A 364 -47.72 19.04 12.24
N GLY A 365 -48.71 19.95 12.29
CA GLY A 365 -48.48 21.37 12.09
C GLY A 365 -47.62 21.94 13.22
N ASP A 366 -46.52 22.61 12.85
CA ASP A 366 -45.69 23.49 13.69
C ASP A 366 -44.84 22.85 14.81
N SER A 367 -43.99 21.88 14.49
CA SER A 367 -42.81 21.59 15.33
C SER A 367 -41.54 21.36 14.51
N GLU A 368 -40.42 21.96 14.95
CA GLU A 368 -39.10 21.82 14.32
C GLU A 368 -38.68 20.34 14.21
N PRO A 369 -38.08 19.91 13.08
CA PRO A 369 -37.74 18.51 12.86
C PRO A 369 -36.57 18.10 13.75
N THR A 370 -36.83 17.30 14.78
CA THR A 370 -35.80 16.60 15.56
C THR A 370 -35.14 15.52 14.70
N PHE A 371 -33.82 15.35 14.86
CA PHE A 371 -33.04 14.32 14.18
C PHE A 371 -33.55 12.94 14.64
N ASN A 372 -34.20 12.19 13.75
CA ASN A 372 -34.81 10.91 14.09
C ASN A 372 -33.81 9.77 13.81
N GLU A 373 -33.30 9.12 14.85
CA GLU A 373 -32.33 8.01 14.79
C GLU A 373 -32.89 6.74 14.08
N ASN A 374 -34.19 6.70 13.79
CA ASN A 374 -34.90 5.53 13.25
C ASN A 374 -34.68 5.22 11.75
N ILE A 375 -33.88 6.00 11.00
CA ILE A 375 -33.68 5.73 9.55
C ILE A 375 -32.92 4.41 9.31
N PHE A 376 -32.04 4.01 10.21
CA PHE A 376 -31.32 2.73 10.12
C PHE A 376 -32.21 1.50 10.45
N GLU A 377 -33.40 1.72 11.00
CA GLU A 377 -34.40 0.69 11.23
C GLU A 377 -35.45 0.61 10.10
N ASN A 378 -35.38 1.54 9.13
CA ASN A 378 -36.30 1.58 8.01
C ASN A 378 -36.14 0.33 7.12
N GLN A 379 -37.22 -0.43 6.94
CA GLN A 379 -37.19 -1.68 6.17
C GLN A 379 -36.79 -1.49 4.69
N SER A 380 -37.08 -0.33 4.07
CA SER A 380 -36.66 -0.05 2.70
C SER A 380 -35.14 0.15 2.61
N PHE A 381 -34.55 0.82 3.61
CA PHE A 381 -33.12 1.04 3.74
C PHE A 381 -32.38 -0.26 4.06
N LEU A 382 -32.90 -1.06 5.00
CA LEU A 382 -32.35 -2.39 5.34
C LEU A 382 -32.47 -3.38 4.18
N GLY A 383 -33.56 -3.31 3.39
CA GLY A 383 -33.74 -4.08 2.17
C GLY A 383 -32.68 -3.76 1.12
N PHE A 384 -32.35 -2.48 0.93
CA PHE A 384 -31.28 -2.08 0.02
C PHE A 384 -29.89 -2.54 0.49
N ILE A 385 -29.55 -2.38 1.77
CA ILE A 385 -28.30 -2.92 2.33
C ILE A 385 -28.20 -4.42 2.07
N SER A 386 -29.30 -5.14 2.23
CA SER A 386 -29.36 -6.59 1.95
C SER A 386 -29.15 -6.89 0.47
N SER A 387 -29.68 -6.06 -0.44
CA SER A 387 -29.47 -6.21 -1.89
C SER A 387 -28.03 -5.92 -2.34
N LEU A 388 -27.32 -5.03 -1.64
CA LEU A 388 -25.90 -4.78 -1.90
C LEU A 388 -25.05 -6.00 -1.55
N ARG A 389 -25.37 -6.68 -0.44
CA ARG A 389 -24.67 -7.90 0.01
C ARG A 389 -24.83 -9.08 -0.93
N SER A 390 -25.97 -9.22 -1.59
CA SER A 390 -26.20 -10.32 -2.54
C SER A 390 -25.45 -10.16 -3.87
N ASN A 391 -24.97 -8.95 -4.18
CA ASN A 391 -24.20 -8.66 -5.40
C ASN A 391 -22.68 -8.66 -5.17
N THR A 392 -22.21 -8.94 -3.95
CA THR A 392 -20.78 -8.99 -3.58
C THR A 392 -20.25 -10.41 -3.35
N GLN A 393 -21.11 -11.43 -3.40
CA GLN A 393 -20.76 -12.85 -3.45
C GLN A 393 -20.81 -13.35 -4.89
#